data_AF-A0A945YWR8-F1
#
_entry.id   AF-A0A945YWR8-F1
#
_cell.length_a   1.000
_cell.length_b   1.000
_cell.length_c   1.000
_cell.angle_alpha   90.00
_cell.angle_beta   90.00
_cell.angle_gamma   90.00
#
_symmetry.space_group_name_H-M   'P 1'
#
loop_
_entity.id
_entity.type
_entity.pdbx_description
1 polymer ?
#
loop_
_entity_poly.entity_id
_entity_poly.type
_entity_poly.pdbx_seq_one_letter_code
_entity_poly.pdbx_strand_id
1 'polypeptide(L)'
;MPLHAQPEAWYVEQSCNGRVEVRLSDRTRVDCLTDEYAIEYDFTHKWAEAIGQALHYSLMTGKSAGIVLIGSQGDAGYKRAKDVIDFYELPIVLNTLRR
;
A
#
# COMPACT_ATOMS: atom_id res chain seq x y z
N MET A 1 -6.49 -25.72 14.14
CA MET A 1 -6.54 -24.38 14.77
C MET A 1 -7.09 -23.42 13.72
N PRO A 2 -8.05 -22.54 14.02
CA PRO A 2 -8.49 -21.60 12.99
C PRO A 2 -7.31 -20.67 12.68
N LEU A 3 -6.92 -20.57 11.41
CA LEU A 3 -6.03 -19.52 10.93
C LEU A 3 -6.78 -18.20 11.09
N HIS A 4 -6.55 -17.50 12.19
CA HIS A 4 -7.01 -16.12 12.32
C HIS A 4 -6.33 -15.32 11.20
N ALA A 5 -7.15 -14.57 10.47
CA ALA A 5 -6.65 -13.61 9.49
C ALA A 5 -5.66 -12.67 10.18
N GLN A 6 -4.42 -12.62 9.69
CA GLN A 6 -3.45 -11.69 10.22
C GLN A 6 -3.88 -10.25 9.91
N PRO A 7 -3.66 -9.29 10.82
CA PRO A 7 -3.90 -7.87 10.56
C PRO A 7 -2.88 -7.32 9.57
N GLU A 8 -3.19 -6.18 8.95
CA GLU A 8 -2.31 -5.47 8.01
C GLU A 8 -0.91 -5.20 8.57
N ALA A 9 -0.84 -4.69 9.81
CA ALA A 9 0.43 -4.43 10.51
C ALA A 9 1.36 -5.66 10.56
N TRP A 10 0.81 -6.88 10.66
CA TRP A 10 1.62 -8.10 10.60
C TRP A 10 2.32 -8.25 9.25
N TYR A 11 1.62 -7.98 8.14
CA TYR A 11 2.20 -8.06 6.80
C TYR A 11 3.26 -6.97 6.57
N VAL A 12 3.01 -5.76 7.08
CA VAL A 12 3.95 -4.63 7.03
C VAL A 12 5.25 -4.99 7.75
N GLU A 13 5.16 -5.47 8.99
CA GLU A 13 6.32 -5.85 9.80
C GLU A 13 7.16 -6.97 9.16
N GLN A 14 6.52 -7.93 8.48
CA GLN A 14 7.22 -9.05 7.86
C GLN A 14 7.84 -8.71 6.49
N SER A 15 7.32 -7.70 5.79
CA SER A 15 7.62 -7.49 4.36
C SER A 15 8.28 -6.14 4.06
N CYS A 16 8.15 -5.16 4.95
CA CYS A 16 8.76 -3.85 4.76
C CYS A 16 10.29 -3.95 4.91
N ASN A 17 11.02 -3.58 3.86
CA ASN A 17 12.49 -3.50 3.87
C ASN A 17 13.01 -2.12 4.30
N GLY A 18 12.14 -1.26 4.83
CA GLY A 18 12.44 0.11 5.22
C GLY A 18 11.99 0.40 6.64
N ARG A 19 11.64 1.66 6.90
CA ARG A 19 11.09 2.09 8.17
C ARG A 19 9.57 1.91 8.17
N VAL A 20 9.06 1.23 9.19
CA VAL A 20 7.62 1.03 9.36
C VAL A 20 6.96 2.18 10.12
N GLU A 21 5.67 2.42 9.85
CA GLU A 21 4.81 3.35 10.60
C GLU A 21 5.40 4.78 10.75
N VAL A 22 5.93 5.33 9.65
CA VAL A 22 6.58 6.64 9.66
C VAL A 22 5.54 7.74 9.73
N ARG A 23 5.49 8.42 10.88
CA ARG A 23 4.59 9.55 11.10
C ARG A 23 5.05 10.80 10.35
N LEU A 24 4.13 11.38 9.58
CA LEU A 24 4.31 12.63 8.83
C LEU A 24 3.85 13.85 9.63
N SER A 25 4.17 15.05 9.13
CA SER A 25 3.87 16.33 9.80
C SER A 25 2.38 16.61 9.98
N ASP A 26 1.54 16.05 9.11
CA ASP A 26 0.08 16.15 9.18
C ASP A 26 -0.57 15.10 10.09
N ARG A 27 0.25 14.28 10.76
CA ARG A 27 -0.13 13.17 11.64
C ARG A 27 -0.60 11.88 10.94
N THR A 28 -0.57 11.82 9.61
CA THR A 28 -0.70 10.55 8.87
C THR A 28 0.54 9.67 9.07
N ARG A 29 0.48 8.39 8.66
CA ARG A 29 1.56 7.42 8.83
C ARG A 29 1.75 6.65 7.53
N VAL A 30 2.99 6.60 7.05
CA VAL A 30 3.38 5.74 5.94
C VAL A 30 3.69 4.35 6.50
N ASP A 31 3.04 3.31 5.99
CA ASP A 31 3.22 1.95 6.50
C ASP A 31 4.66 1.47 6.32
N CYS A 32 5.25 1.75 5.15
CA CYS A 32 6.64 1.42 4.86
C CYS A 32 7.31 2.53 4.04
N LEU A 33 8.36 3.13 4.59
CA LEU A 33 9.16 4.15 3.93
C LEU A 33 10.56 3.60 3.62
N THR A 34 10.91 3.58 2.34
CA THR A 34 12.25 3.21 1.85
C THR A 34 12.98 4.45 1.33
N ASP A 35 14.20 4.26 0.81
CA ASP A 35 14.95 5.35 0.18
C ASP A 35 14.29 5.85 -1.11
N GLU A 36 13.47 5.02 -1.76
CA GLU A 36 12.86 5.31 -3.06
C GLU A 36 11.33 5.48 -2.98
N TYR A 37 10.65 4.76 -2.08
CA TYR A 37 9.19 4.64 -2.08
C TYR A 37 8.57 4.98 -0.72
N ALA A 38 7.39 5.60 -0.77
CA ALA A 38 6.44 5.65 0.33
C ALA A 38 5.30 4.68 -0.01
N ILE A 39 5.22 3.59 0.75
CA ILE A 39 4.39 2.43 0.42
C ILE A 39 3.24 2.33 1.42
N GLU A 40 2.02 2.24 0.91
CA GLU A 40 0.83 1.81 1.64
C GLU A 40 0.63 0.30 1.45
N TYR A 41 0.38 -0.41 2.55
CA TYR A 41 -0.04 -1.79 2.58
C TYR A 41 -1.50 -1.83 2.98
N ASP A 42 -2.34 -2.48 2.19
CA ASP A 42 -3.76 -2.59 2.53
C ASP A 42 -4.36 -3.86 1.96
N PHE A 43 -5.49 -4.32 2.47
CA PHE A 43 -6.20 -5.43 1.87
C PHE A 43 -6.85 -5.03 0.55
N THR A 44 -6.97 -6.00 -0.38
CA THR A 44 -7.56 -5.74 -1.71
C THR A 44 -8.94 -5.08 -1.66
N HIS A 45 -9.76 -5.34 -0.64
CA HIS A 45 -11.09 -4.71 -0.50
C HIS A 45 -11.04 -3.20 -0.16
N LYS A 46 -9.91 -2.67 0.31
CA LYS A 46 -9.69 -1.25 0.64
C LYS A 46 -8.89 -0.49 -0.44
N TRP A 47 -8.72 -1.07 -1.62
CA TRP A 47 -7.94 -0.53 -2.74
C TRP A 47 -8.11 0.97 -3.03
N ALA A 48 -9.30 1.53 -2.87
CA ALA A 48 -9.58 2.94 -3.15
C ALA A 48 -8.92 3.87 -2.13
N GLU A 49 -8.89 3.47 -0.86
CA GLU A 49 -8.21 4.19 0.22
C GLU A 49 -6.70 4.20 -0.04
N ALA A 50 -6.15 3.03 -0.39
CA ALA A 50 -4.73 2.85 -0.67
C ALA A 50 -4.21 3.74 -1.81
N ILE A 51 -5.01 4.00 -2.86
CA ILE A 51 -4.66 4.95 -3.93
C ILE A 51 -4.49 6.37 -3.37
N GLY A 52 -5.45 6.83 -2.57
CA GLY A 52 -5.39 8.16 -1.98
C GLY A 52 -4.20 8.32 -1.05
N GLN A 53 -3.95 7.34 -0.18
CA GLN A 53 -2.82 7.36 0.76
C GLN A 53 -1.48 7.31 0.05
N ALA A 54 -1.28 6.40 -0.92
CA ALA A 54 0.00 6.28 -1.61
C ALA A 54 0.39 7.57 -2.35
N LEU A 55 -0.57 8.21 -3.03
CA LEU A 55 -0.33 9.51 -3.68
C LEU A 55 -0.05 10.62 -2.67
N HIS A 56 -0.80 10.66 -1.57
CA HIS A 56 -0.58 11.63 -0.50
C HIS A 56 0.80 11.47 0.14
N TYR A 57 1.22 10.24 0.44
CA TYR A 57 2.52 9.98 1.05
C TYR A 57 3.68 10.28 0.11
N SER A 58 3.51 9.99 -1.19
CA SER A 58 4.45 10.42 -2.22
C SER A 58 4.61 11.94 -2.23
N LEU A 59 3.51 12.68 -2.24
CA LEU A 59 3.50 14.15 -2.15
C LEU A 59 4.25 14.66 -0.91
N MET A 60 3.98 14.07 0.26
CA MET A 60 4.52 14.53 1.54
C MET A 60 5.99 14.18 1.76
N THR A 61 6.49 13.11 1.13
CA THR A 61 7.85 12.60 1.36
C THR A 61 8.79 12.88 0.19
N GLY A 62 8.26 13.21 -0.99
CA GLY A 62 9.01 13.30 -2.24
C GLY A 62 9.47 11.94 -2.80
N LYS A 63 9.03 10.83 -2.18
CA LYS A 63 9.31 9.46 -2.64
C LYS A 63 8.26 9.01 -3.65
N SER A 64 8.55 7.98 -4.44
CA SER A 64 7.58 7.39 -5.36
C SER A 64 6.44 6.70 -4.62
N ALA A 65 5.21 6.82 -5.13
CA ALA A 65 4.04 6.16 -4.56
C ALA A 65 4.11 4.65 -4.80
N GLY A 66 3.99 3.87 -3.72
CA GLY A 66 3.87 2.42 -3.80
C GLY A 66 2.60 1.93 -3.12
N ILE A 67 1.98 0.89 -3.68
CA ILE A 67 0.89 0.15 -3.04
C ILE A 67 1.24 -1.33 -3.04
N VAL A 68 1.06 -1.99 -1.89
CA VAL A 68 1.08 -3.44 -1.77
C VAL A 68 -0.30 -3.90 -1.29
N LEU A 69 -1.10 -4.48 -2.18
CA LEU A 69 -2.40 -5.04 -1.80
C LEU A 69 -2.29 -6.48 -1.28
N ILE A 70 -2.68 -6.69 -0.02
CA ILE A 70 -2.73 -7.99 0.66
C ILE A 70 -3.94 -8.77 0.13
N GLY A 71 -3.66 -9.87 -0.58
CA GLY A 71 -4.66 -10.68 -1.28
C GLY A 71 -4.07 -11.35 -2.51
N SER A 72 -4.79 -11.30 -3.63
CA SER A 72 -4.32 -11.82 -4.91
C SER A 72 -4.64 -10.88 -6.07
N GLN A 73 -3.90 -11.03 -7.19
CA GLN A 73 -4.25 -10.32 -8.43
C GLN A 73 -5.61 -10.75 -9.02
N GLY A 74 -6.14 -11.90 -8.58
CA GLY A 74 -7.46 -12.38 -8.96
C GLY A 74 -8.60 -11.59 -8.31
N ASP A 75 -8.31 -10.92 -7.20
CA ASP A 75 -9.31 -10.20 -6.39
C ASP A 75 -9.87 -9.00 -7.14
N ALA A 76 -11.17 -8.75 -6.99
CA ALA A 76 -11.84 -7.64 -7.65
C ALA A 76 -11.21 -6.29 -7.29
N GLY A 77 -10.76 -6.12 -6.04
CA GLY A 77 -10.13 -4.89 -5.59
C GLY A 77 -8.77 -4.63 -6.24
N TYR A 78 -7.94 -5.66 -6.41
CA TYR A 78 -6.66 -5.52 -7.14
C TYR A 78 -6.90 -5.09 -8.58
N LYS A 79 -7.84 -5.75 -9.28
CA LYS A 79 -8.19 -5.41 -10.66
C LYS A 79 -8.68 -3.97 -10.78
N ARG A 80 -9.59 -3.54 -9.90
CA ARG A 80 -10.07 -2.14 -9.87
C ARG A 80 -8.95 -1.15 -9.61
N ALA A 81 -8.05 -1.44 -8.67
CA ALA A 81 -6.89 -0.58 -8.41
C ALA A 81 -6.03 -0.43 -9.66
N LYS A 82 -5.73 -1.55 -10.33
CA LYS A 82 -4.95 -1.59 -11.55
C LYS A 82 -5.61 -0.79 -12.66
N ASP A 83 -6.91 -1.03 -12.92
CA ASP A 83 -7.65 -0.34 -13.97
C ASP A 83 -7.67 1.18 -13.76
N VAL A 84 -7.85 1.64 -12.52
CA VAL A 84 -7.81 3.08 -12.18
C VAL A 84 -6.42 3.67 -12.35
N ILE A 85 -5.37 2.99 -11.86
CA ILE A 85 -3.98 3.43 -12.00
C ILE A 85 -3.60 3.54 -13.48
N ASP A 86 -3.89 2.52 -14.27
CA ASP A 86 -3.57 2.49 -15.69
C ASP A 86 -4.37 3.56 -16.47
N PHE A 87 -5.68 3.67 -16.24
CA PHE A 87 -6.55 4.56 -17.00
C PHE A 87 -6.21 6.05 -16.80
N TYR A 88 -5.84 6.43 -15.57
CA TYR A 88 -5.46 7.81 -15.23
C TYR A 88 -3.95 8.04 -15.26
N GLU A 89 -3.17 7.05 -15.69
CA GLU A 89 -1.70 7.09 -15.73
C GLU A 89 -1.10 7.56 -14.39
N LEU A 90 -1.67 7.07 -13.28
CA LEU A 90 -1.23 7.46 -11.94
C LEU A 90 0.21 6.96 -11.71
N PRO A 91 1.10 7.78 -11.12
CA PRO A 91 2.50 7.42 -10.89
C PRO A 91 2.64 6.50 -9.65
N ILE A 92 1.93 5.37 -9.65
CA ILE A 92 1.86 4.42 -8.55
C ILE A 92 2.40 3.06 -9.00
N VAL A 93 3.35 2.51 -8.25
CA VAL A 93 3.78 1.12 -8.42
C VAL A 93 2.85 0.21 -7.61
N LEU A 94 2.05 -0.61 -8.29
CA LEU A 94 1.10 -1.55 -7.68
C LEU A 94 1.66 -2.97 -7.62
N ASN A 95 1.79 -3.51 -6.41
CA ASN A 95 2.17 -4.90 -6.13
C ASN A 95 1.10 -5.61 -5.29
N THR A 96 1.28 -6.92 -5.09
CA THR A 96 0.43 -7.71 -4.20
C THR A 96 1.27 -8.57 -3.26
N LEU A 97 0.71 -8.85 -2.08
CA LEU A 97 1.27 -9.78 -1.11
C LEU A 97 0.23 -10.83 -0.78
N ARG A 98 0.61 -12.12 -0.83
CA ARG A 98 -0.33 -13.21 -0.62
C ARG A 98 -0.74 -13.30 0.86
N ARG A 99 -2.05 -13.35 1.08
CA ARG A 99 -2.69 -13.60 2.37
C ARG A 99 -2.65 -15.09 2.75
#